data_AF-A0AAW1CQQ5-F1
#
_entry.id   AF-A0AAW1CQQ5-F1
#
_cell.length_a   1.000
_cell.length_b   1.000
_cell.length_c   1.000
_cell.angle_alpha   90.00
_cell.angle_beta   90.00
_cell.angle_gamma   90.00
#
_symmetry.space_group_name_H-M   'P 1'
#
loop_
_entity.id
_entity.type
_entity.pdbx_description
1 polymer ?
#
loop_
_entity_poly.entity_id
_entity_poly.type
_entity_poly.pdbx_seq_one_letter_code
_entity_poly.pdbx_strand_id
1 'polypeptide(L)' 'MDHKTGVPKIQVFRPTFEEFKDFSKYIAYIESEGAHKAGLAKVILNFLLIILIFFSFN' A
#
# COMPACT_ATOMS: atom_id res chain seq x y z
N MET A 1 -6.13 -0.24 -27.23
CA MET A 1 -6.69 -1.07 -26.16
C MET A 1 -5.60 -2.04 -25.73
N ASP A 2 -5.08 -1.89 -24.52
CA ASP A 2 -3.92 -2.62 -24.02
C ASP A 2 -4.30 -4.10 -23.81
N HIS A 3 -3.55 -5.01 -24.44
CA HIS A 3 -3.76 -6.45 -24.36
C HIS A 3 -3.44 -6.89 -22.93
N LYS A 4 -4.47 -7.04 -22.09
CA LYS A 4 -4.32 -7.58 -20.73
C LYS A 4 -3.82 -9.02 -20.83
N THR A 5 -2.51 -9.19 -20.90
CA THR A 5 -1.86 -10.45 -20.54
C THR A 5 -2.39 -10.82 -19.15
N GLY A 6 -2.84 -12.07 -18.96
CA GLY A 6 -3.44 -12.54 -17.69
C GLY A 6 -2.50 -12.52 -16.49
N VAL A 7 -1.34 -11.86 -16.59
CA VAL A 7 -0.34 -11.71 -15.54
C VAL A 7 -0.71 -10.46 -14.72
N PRO A 8 -1.05 -10.63 -13.43
CA PRO A 8 -1.37 -9.51 -12.56
C PRO A 8 -0.15 -8.59 -12.37
N LYS A 9 -0.34 -7.27 -12.47
CA LYS A 9 0.72 -6.26 -12.31
C LYS A 9 0.92 -5.92 -10.82
N ILE A 10 2.16 -5.68 -10.41
CA ILE A 10 2.49 -5.18 -9.07
C ILE A 10 1.90 -3.77 -8.91
N GLN A 11 1.09 -3.60 -7.87
CA GLN A 11 0.47 -2.31 -7.54
C GLN A 11 1.36 -1.49 -6.61
N VAL A 12 1.32 -0.17 -6.76
CA VAL A 12 2.11 0.78 -5.97
C VAL A 12 1.16 1.70 -5.20
N PHE A 13 1.24 1.69 -3.88
CA PHE A 13 0.40 2.49 -2.99
C PHE A 13 1.19 3.61 -2.31
N ARG A 14 0.52 4.73 -2.03
CA ARG A 14 1.09 5.93 -1.39
C ARG A 14 0.14 6.42 -0.31
N PRO A 15 0.16 5.83 0.89
CA PRO A 15 -0.81 6.15 1.91
C PRO A 15 -0.57 7.52 2.54
N THR A 16 -1.64 8.07 3.08
CA THR A 16 -1.63 9.15 4.06
C THR A 16 -1.35 8.60 5.46
N PHE A 17 -1.12 9.49 6.43
CA PHE A 17 -0.95 9.08 7.83
C PHE A 17 -2.19 8.39 8.40
N GLU A 18 -3.38 8.90 8.10
CA GLU A 18 -4.63 8.33 8.63
C GLU A 18 -4.88 6.92 8.08
N GLU A 19 -4.57 6.68 6.81
CA GLU A 19 -4.68 5.35 6.20
C GLU A 19 -3.65 4.38 6.77
N PHE A 20 -2.42 4.84 7.03
CA PHE A 20 -1.34 3.96 7.50
C PHE A 20 -1.36 3.73 9.03
N LYS A 21 -2.07 4.56 9.79
CA LYS A 21 -2.17 4.45 11.25
C LYS A 21 -2.72 3.10 11.70
N ASP A 22 -3.68 2.55 10.97
CA ASP A 22 -4.20 1.19 11.17
C ASP A 22 -3.70 0.28 10.04
N PHE A 23 -2.58 -0.38 10.32
CA PHE A 23 -1.93 -1.26 9.35
C PHE A 23 -2.86 -2.41 8.90
N SER A 24 -3.62 -3.01 9.80
CA SER A 24 -4.53 -4.12 9.48
C SER A 24 -5.62 -3.69 8.52
N LYS A 25 -6.23 -2.53 8.78
CA LYS A 25 -7.23 -1.94 7.89
C LYS A 25 -6.63 -1.59 6.52
N TYR A 26 -5.41 -1.07 6.51
CA TYR A 26 -4.71 -0.73 5.27
C TYR A 26 -4.36 -1.96 4.42
N ILE A 27 -3.99 -3.08 5.04
CA ILE A 27 -3.78 -4.35 4.33
C ILE A 27 -5.08 -4.86 3.70
N ALA A 28 -6.19 -4.83 4.44
CA ALA A 28 -7.50 -5.22 3.89
C ALA A 28 -7.89 -4.36 2.68
N TYR A 29 -7.57 -3.06 2.70
CA TYR A 29 -7.73 -2.17 1.55
C TYR A 29 -6.85 -2.59 0.36
N ILE A 30 -5.56 -2.84 0.57
CA ILE A 30 -4.64 -3.32 -0.48
C ILE A 30 -5.12 -4.64 -1.10
N GLU A 31 -5.66 -5.54 -0.27
CA GLU A 31 -6.24 -6.79 -0.75
C GLU A 31 -7.50 -6.56 -1.58
N SER A 32 -8.38 -5.65 -1.17
CA SER A 32 -9.59 -5.29 -1.93
C SER A 32 -9.29 -4.70 -3.32
N GLU A 33 -8.17 -3.97 -3.46
CA GLU A 33 -7.68 -3.46 -4.75
C GLU A 33 -7.08 -4.55 -5.66
N GLY A 34 -6.99 -5.80 -5.15
CA GLY A 34 -6.53 -6.94 -5.92
C GLY A 34 -5.01 -7.07 -6.01
N ALA A 35 -4.25 -6.37 -5.17
CA ALA A 35 -2.79 -6.46 -5.17
C ALA A 35 -2.29 -7.86 -4.79
N HIS A 36 -3.05 -8.60 -3.98
CA HIS A 36 -2.78 -9.99 -3.61
C HIS A 36 -2.70 -10.91 -4.84
N LYS A 37 -3.38 -10.59 -5.95
CA LYS A 37 -3.35 -11.38 -7.19
C LYS A 37 -1.96 -11.37 -7.83
N ALA A 38 -1.18 -10.32 -7.64
CA ALA A 38 0.20 -10.23 -8.12
C ALA A 38 1.21 -10.92 -7.18
N GLY A 39 0.79 -11.33 -5.97
CA GLY A 39 1.66 -11.89 -4.94
C GLY A 39 2.62 -10.88 -4.30
N LEU A 40 2.65 -9.63 -4.77
CA LEU A 40 3.49 -8.56 -4.26
C LEU A 40 2.83 -7.19 -4.47
N ALA A 41 2.99 -6.31 -3.47
CA ALA A 41 2.59 -4.92 -3.51
C ALA A 41 3.75 -4.02 -3.06
N LYS A 42 3.86 -2.82 -3.62
CA LYS A 42 4.83 -1.81 -3.18
C LYS A 42 4.10 -0.70 -2.44
N VAL A 43 4.56 -0.34 -1.25
CA VAL A 43 4.05 0.82 -0.49
C VAL A 43 5.17 1.85 -0.40
N ILE A 44 4.92 3.08 -0.84
CA ILE A 44 5.88 4.18 -0.78
C ILE A 44 5.39 5.18 0.27
N LEU A 45 6.15 5.28 1.35
CA LEU A 45 5.91 6.26 2.41
C LEU A 45 6.69 7.54 2.11
N ASN A 46 6.07 8.69 2.36
CA ASN A 46 6.75 9.97 2.28
C ASN A 46 7.66 10.17 3.50
N PHE A 47 8.75 10.92 3.36
CA PHE A 47 9.69 11.17 4.47
C PHE A 47 9.02 11.75 5.72
N LEU A 48 8.09 12.70 5.53
CA LEU A 48 7.29 13.26 6.63
C LEU A 48 6.46 12.18 7.34
N LEU A 49 5.89 11.23 6.58
CA LEU A 49 5.08 10.15 7.14
C LEU A 49 5.94 9.19 7.98
N ILE A 50 7.16 8.90 7.53
CA ILE A 50 8.12 8.10 8.28
C ILE A 50 8.42 8.76 9.63
N ILE A 51 8.69 10.07 9.63
CA ILE A 51 8.93 10.85 10.86
C ILE A 51 7.73 10.75 11.82
N LEU A 52 6.51 10.96 11.33
CA LEU A 52 5.30 10.88 12.16
C LEU A 52 5.09 9.50 12.79
N ILE A 53 5.40 8.44 12.05
CA ILE A 53 5.33 7.06 12.55
C ILE A 53 6.37 6.86 13.67
N PHE A 54 7.63 7.26 13.46
CA PHE A 54 8.68 7.13 14.48
C PHE A 54 8.37 7.90 15.76
N PHE A 55 7.82 9.11 15.67
CA PHE A 55 7.39 9.86 16.86
C PHE A 55 6.16 9.27 17.55
N SER A 56 5.30 8.54 16.85
CA SER A 56 4.14 7.88 17.47
C SER A 56 4.50 6.64 18.29
N PHE A 57 5.71 6.10 18.10
CA PHE A 57 6.23 4.94 18.83
C PHE A 57 7.23 5.32 19.94
N ASN A 58 7.51 6.61 20.15
CA ASN A 58 8.32 7.12 21.25
C ASN A 58 7.41 7.64 22.37
#